data_AF-A0A972MAL6-F1
#
_entry.id   AF-A0A972MAL6-F1
#
_cell.length_a   1.000
_cell.length_b   1.000
_cell.length_c   1.000
_cell.angle_alpha   90.00
_cell.angle_beta   90.00
_cell.angle_gamma   90.00
#
_symmetry.space_group_name_H-M   'P 1'
#
loop_
_entity.id
_entity.type
_entity.pdbx_description
1 polymer ?
#
loop_
_entity_poly.entity_id
_entity_poly.type
_entity_poly.pdbx_seq_one_letter_code
_entity_poly.pdbx_strand_id
1 'polypeptide(L)'
;MVIVYKTFIYNFFKALKNEKKILSLVFLFFTFSVYAQTYLSEQNIIIETLTNGAECVYSIDLDGDGDNDILSASYEDDKIAWYENDGSGNFSSQKIITTLADGATSVYSIDLDGDGDNDILSASYEDDKIAW
;
A
#
# COMPACT_ATOMS: atom_id res chain seq x y z
N MET A 1 -41.98 -21.96 3.92
CA MET A 1 -40.67 -21.30 4.12
C MET A 1 -40.55 -19.92 3.45
N VAL A 2 -41.23 -19.65 2.31
CA VAL A 2 -41.16 -18.33 1.61
C VAL A 2 -41.98 -17.20 2.27
N ILE A 3 -43.03 -17.52 3.02
CA ILE A 3 -43.94 -16.52 3.62
C ILE A 3 -43.31 -15.79 4.83
N VAL A 4 -42.46 -16.48 5.61
CA VAL A 4 -41.83 -15.92 6.82
C VAL A 4 -40.84 -14.80 6.45
N TYR A 5 -40.10 -14.93 5.34
CA TYR A 5 -39.17 -13.90 4.87
C TYR A 5 -39.88 -12.62 4.42
N LYS A 6 -41.03 -12.73 3.73
CA LYS A 6 -41.79 -11.55 3.30
C LYS A 6 -42.31 -10.73 4.47
N THR A 7 -42.77 -11.39 5.54
CA THR A 7 -43.30 -10.72 6.74
C THR A 7 -42.18 -10.08 7.56
N PHE A 8 -41.02 -10.74 7.67
CA PHE A 8 -39.86 -10.18 8.37
C PHE A 8 -39.32 -8.93 7.66
N ILE A 9 -39.15 -9.00 6.34
CA ILE A 9 -38.67 -7.89 5.51
C ILE A 9 -39.65 -6.71 5.56
N TYR A 10 -40.96 -6.97 5.47
CA TYR A 10 -41.97 -5.91 5.51
C TYR A 10 -42.00 -5.17 6.86
N ASN A 11 -41.93 -5.90 7.98
CA ASN A 11 -41.93 -5.29 9.31
C ASN A 11 -40.63 -4.54 9.60
N PHE A 12 -39.49 -5.01 9.07
CA PHE A 12 -38.20 -4.31 9.14
C PHE A 12 -38.23 -2.96 8.43
N PHE A 13 -38.76 -2.91 7.19
CA PHE A 13 -38.90 -1.64 6.45
C PHE A 13 -39.94 -0.69 7.06
N LYS A 14 -40.96 -1.22 7.74
CA LYS A 14 -41.96 -0.40 8.46
C LYS A 14 -41.39 0.23 9.74
N ALA A 15 -40.53 -0.50 10.47
CA ALA A 15 -39.85 0.01 11.66
C ALA A 15 -38.84 1.13 11.31
N LEU A 16 -38.17 1.01 10.17
CA LEU A 16 -37.22 2.00 9.67
C LEU A 16 -37.86 3.37 9.37
N LYS A 17 -39.11 3.43 8.91
CA LYS A 17 -39.76 4.71 8.54
C LYS A 17 -39.96 5.72 9.69
N ASN A 18 -39.87 5.31 10.95
CA ASN A 18 -40.22 6.19 12.09
C ASN A 18 -39.05 6.93 12.75
N GLU A 19 -37.79 6.68 12.36
CA GLU A 19 -36.66 7.36 12.97
C GLU A 19 -35.64 7.82 11.91
N LYS A 20 -35.88 9.02 11.36
CA LYS A 20 -35.00 9.65 10.37
C LYS A 20 -33.53 9.74 10.85
N LYS A 21 -33.29 9.77 12.16
CA LYS A 21 -31.93 9.75 12.77
C LYS A 21 -31.28 8.37 12.72
N ILE A 22 -32.03 7.29 12.97
CA ILE A 22 -31.51 5.91 12.87
C ILE A 22 -31.23 5.56 11.42
N LEU A 23 -32.09 5.96 10.47
CA LEU A 23 -31.81 5.77 9.05
C LEU A 23 -30.54 6.49 8.60
N SER A 24 -30.35 7.73 9.04
CA SER A 24 -29.16 8.51 8.70
C SER A 24 -27.89 7.90 9.30
N LEU A 25 -27.95 7.37 10.52
CA LEU A 25 -26.80 6.76 11.19
C LEU A 25 -26.48 5.38 10.60
N VAL A 26 -27.49 4.56 10.30
CA VAL A 26 -27.32 3.28 9.61
C VAL A 26 -26.79 3.49 8.19
N PHE A 27 -27.26 4.52 7.48
CA PHE A 27 -26.75 4.88 6.16
C PHE A 27 -25.30 5.39 6.25
N LEU A 28 -24.96 6.18 7.26
CA LEU A 28 -23.59 6.63 7.52
C LEU A 28 -22.65 5.45 7.80
N PHE A 29 -23.05 4.50 8.66
CA PHE A 29 -22.29 3.28 8.94
C PHE A 29 -22.17 2.37 7.72
N PHE A 30 -23.21 2.23 6.90
CA PHE A 30 -23.14 1.47 5.64
C PHE A 30 -22.23 2.16 4.63
N THR A 31 -22.27 3.48 4.50
CA THR A 31 -21.35 4.20 3.60
C THR A 31 -19.90 4.17 4.12
N PHE A 32 -19.69 4.26 5.43
CA PHE A 32 -18.37 4.20 6.05
C PHE A 32 -17.76 2.79 5.96
N SER A 33 -18.58 1.74 6.12
CA SER A 33 -18.20 0.34 5.92
C SER A 33 -17.93 0.00 4.44
N VAL A 34 -18.66 0.61 3.50
CA VAL A 34 -18.43 0.45 2.05
C VAL A 34 -17.14 1.16 1.62
N TYR A 35 -16.80 2.32 2.18
CA TYR A 35 -15.50 2.97 1.97
C TYR A 35 -14.32 2.19 2.59
N ALA A 36 -14.54 1.50 3.71
CA ALA A 36 -13.47 0.78 4.39
C ALA A 36 -13.18 -0.61 3.80
N GLN A 37 -14.07 -1.20 2.98
CA GLN A 37 -13.93 -2.63 2.66
C GLN A 37 -14.50 -3.15 1.33
N THR A 38 -14.93 -2.30 0.38
CA THR A 38 -15.31 -2.79 -0.97
C THR A 38 -14.43 -2.26 -2.09
N TYR A 39 -13.13 -2.48 -1.97
CA TYR A 39 -12.30 -2.91 -3.08
C TYR A 39 -11.31 -3.89 -2.47
N LEU A 40 -11.61 -5.20 -2.51
CA LEU A 40 -10.53 -6.14 -2.80
C LEU A 40 -10.07 -5.72 -4.20
N SER A 41 -9.13 -4.76 -4.23
CA SER A 41 -8.52 -4.31 -5.46
C SER A 41 -8.02 -5.56 -6.16
N GLU A 42 -8.09 -5.56 -7.50
CA GLU A 42 -7.27 -6.48 -8.26
C GLU A 42 -5.85 -6.41 -7.68
N GLN A 43 -5.15 -7.54 -7.59
CA GLN A 43 -3.75 -7.52 -7.19
C GLN A 43 -3.03 -6.61 -8.21
N ASN A 44 -2.79 -5.36 -7.84
CA ASN A 44 -1.96 -4.45 -8.62
C ASN A 44 -0.54 -4.99 -8.49
N ILE A 45 -0.17 -5.87 -9.40
CA ILE A 45 1.21 -6.32 -9.56
C ILE A 45 1.95 -5.11 -10.13
N ILE A 46 2.57 -4.34 -9.25
CA ILE A 46 3.36 -3.16 -9.62
C ILE A 46 4.68 -3.59 -10.28
N ILE A 47 5.19 -4.77 -9.93
CA ILE A 47 6.52 -5.24 -10.31
C ILE A 47 6.36 -6.59 -11.00
N GLU A 48 6.31 -6.60 -12.34
CA GLU A 48 5.93 -7.81 -13.06
C GLU A 48 7.07 -8.82 -13.26
N THR A 49 8.35 -8.43 -13.42
CA THR A 49 9.39 -9.43 -13.83
C THR A 49 10.85 -9.01 -13.62
N LEU A 50 11.14 -7.87 -12.98
CA LEU A 50 12.50 -7.30 -12.96
C LEU A 50 13.28 -7.49 -11.65
N THR A 51 12.61 -7.94 -10.60
CA THR A 51 13.22 -8.26 -9.30
C THR A 51 13.30 -9.77 -9.14
N ASN A 52 14.52 -10.29 -9.14
CA ASN A 52 14.77 -11.68 -8.79
C ASN A 52 15.22 -11.77 -7.33
N GLY A 53 14.50 -12.52 -6.51
CA GLY A 53 14.76 -12.61 -5.08
C GLY A 53 14.38 -11.34 -4.29
N ALA A 54 13.23 -10.73 -4.58
CA ALA A 54 12.73 -9.60 -3.78
C ALA A 54 12.61 -10.01 -2.30
N GLU A 55 13.36 -9.32 -1.42
CA GLU A 55 13.53 -9.72 -0.01
C GLU A 55 12.90 -8.70 0.94
N CYS A 56 12.95 -7.41 0.59
CA CYS A 56 12.40 -6.33 1.42
C CYS A 56 11.69 -5.29 0.58
N VAL A 57 10.65 -4.69 1.17
CA VAL A 57 9.92 -3.55 0.62
C VAL A 57 9.73 -2.50 1.72
N TYR A 58 9.87 -1.22 1.36
CA TYR A 58 9.63 -0.09 2.25
C TYR A 58 8.82 0.98 1.50
N SER A 59 7.94 1.69 2.20
CA SER A 59 7.09 2.72 1.58
C SER A 59 7.20 4.03 2.36
N ILE A 60 7.50 5.10 1.64
CA ILE A 60 7.73 6.45 2.15
C ILE A 60 7.58 7.45 1.00
N ASP A 61 7.17 8.67 1.30
CA ASP A 61 7.25 9.82 0.38
C ASP A 61 8.73 10.19 0.16
N LEU A 62 9.31 9.71 -0.94
CA LEU A 62 10.76 9.82 -1.18
C LEU A 62 11.11 11.13 -1.90
N ASP A 63 10.23 11.65 -2.75
CA ASP A 63 10.47 12.87 -3.53
C ASP A 63 9.78 14.13 -2.96
N GLY A 64 9.03 13.99 -1.86
CA GLY A 64 8.45 15.08 -1.11
C GLY A 64 7.17 15.66 -1.70
N ASP A 65 6.50 14.93 -2.61
CA ASP A 65 5.28 15.38 -3.26
C ASP A 65 3.99 15.09 -2.46
N GLY A 66 4.13 14.33 -1.37
CA GLY A 66 3.07 14.02 -0.42
C GLY A 66 2.40 12.67 -0.65
N ASP A 67 2.89 11.86 -1.59
CA ASP A 67 2.44 10.48 -1.72
C ASP A 67 3.54 9.44 -1.51
N ASN A 68 3.14 8.31 -0.92
CA ASN A 68 4.10 7.29 -0.55
C ASN A 68 4.52 6.48 -1.79
N ASP A 69 5.83 6.44 -2.00
CA ASP A 69 6.48 5.60 -2.99
C ASP A 69 6.76 4.19 -2.46
N ILE A 70 7.42 3.39 -3.30
CA ILE A 70 7.94 2.07 -2.95
C ILE A 70 9.45 1.98 -3.20
N LEU A 71 10.16 1.47 -2.20
CA LEU A 71 11.53 0.97 -2.30
C LEU A 71 11.54 -0.56 -2.21
N SER A 72 12.44 -1.21 -2.94
CA SER A 72 12.67 -2.65 -2.85
C SER A 72 14.15 -2.98 -2.70
N ALA A 73 14.46 -4.01 -1.91
CA ALA A 73 15.73 -4.71 -1.92
C ALA A 73 15.55 -6.12 -2.49
N SER A 74 16.47 -6.54 -3.35
CA SER A 74 16.36 -7.78 -4.11
C SER A 74 17.68 -8.53 -4.10
N TYR A 75 17.64 -9.73 -3.50
CA TYR A 75 18.81 -10.53 -3.14
C TYR A 75 19.51 -11.15 -4.35
N GLU A 76 18.78 -11.73 -5.30
CA GLU A 76 19.42 -12.50 -6.39
C GLU A 76 19.92 -11.62 -7.55
N ASP A 77 19.53 -10.34 -7.60
CA ASP A 77 19.94 -9.40 -8.64
C ASP A 77 20.58 -8.11 -8.12
N ASP A 78 20.91 -8.08 -6.82
CA ASP A 78 21.70 -7.06 -6.13
C ASP A 78 21.10 -5.65 -6.16
N LYS A 79 19.78 -5.54 -6.39
CA LYS A 79 19.12 -4.25 -6.62
C LYS A 79 18.57 -3.64 -5.35
N ILE A 80 18.86 -2.35 -5.20
CA ILE A 80 17.96 -1.40 -4.52
C ILE A 80 17.25 -0.60 -5.61
N ALA A 81 15.92 -0.55 -5.55
CA ALA A 81 15.12 0.11 -6.57
C ALA A 81 13.98 0.93 -5.98
N TRP A 82 13.57 1.96 -6.72
CA TRP A 82 12.48 2.87 -6.40
C TRP A 82 11.40 2.83 -7.48
N TYR A 83 10.15 2.96 -7.04
CA TYR A 83 8.96 3.04 -7.86
C TYR A 83 8.17 4.24 -7.34
N GLU A 84 8.17 5.31 -8.13
CA GLU A 84 7.46 6.57 -7.85
C GLU A 84 5.97 6.35 -8.02
N ASN A 85 5.18 6.81 -7.06
CA ASN A 85 3.73 6.87 -7.16
C ASN A 85 3.31 8.22 -7.73
N ASP A 86 2.24 8.25 -8.52
CA ASP A 86 1.71 9.49 -9.12
C ASP A 86 0.57 10.12 -8.28
N GLY A 87 0.49 9.78 -7.00
CA GLY A 87 -0.61 10.13 -6.10
C GLY A 87 -1.93 9.40 -6.38
N SER A 88 -2.04 8.64 -7.47
CA SER A 88 -3.26 7.89 -7.85
C SER A 88 -3.10 6.38 -7.72
N GLY A 89 -1.96 5.92 -7.19
CA GLY A 89 -1.62 4.51 -7.07
C GLY A 89 -1.12 3.90 -8.38
N ASN A 90 -0.78 4.72 -9.39
CA ASN A 90 -0.03 4.25 -10.55
C ASN A 90 1.45 4.47 -10.28
N PHE A 91 2.22 3.40 -10.39
CA PHE A 91 3.64 3.44 -10.12
C PHE A 91 4.45 3.54 -11.41
N SER A 92 5.58 4.25 -11.35
CA SER A 92 6.56 4.31 -12.43
C SER A 92 7.13 2.92 -12.73
N SER A 93 7.80 2.80 -13.88
CA SER A 93 8.75 1.69 -14.08
C SER A 93 9.85 1.72 -13.03
N GLN A 94 10.49 0.57 -12.76
CA GLN A 94 11.61 0.45 -11.84
C GLN A 94 12.72 1.48 -12.13
N LYS A 95 13.07 2.29 -11.13
CA LYS A 95 14.25 3.15 -11.11
C LYS A 95 15.32 2.47 -10.26
N ILE A 96 16.44 2.08 -10.87
CA ILE A 96 17.53 1.42 -10.16
C ILE A 96 18.34 2.46 -9.40
N ILE A 97 18.41 2.33 -8.08
CA ILE A 97 19.25 3.17 -7.21
C ILE A 97 20.68 2.63 -7.24
N THR A 98 20.84 1.32 -7.03
CA THR A 98 22.14 0.65 -7.13
C THR A 98 21.98 -0.83 -7.50
N THR A 99 23.01 -1.38 -8.12
CA THR A 99 23.22 -2.83 -8.33
C THR A 99 24.49 -3.31 -7.64
N LEU A 100 25.02 -2.53 -6.70
CA LEU A 100 26.28 -2.82 -6.00
C LEU A 100 26.04 -3.41 -4.60
N ALA A 101 24.79 -3.65 -4.23
CA ALA A 101 24.38 -4.22 -2.95
C ALA A 101 24.26 -5.75 -3.10
N ASP A 102 25.40 -6.44 -3.08
CA ASP A 102 25.51 -7.88 -3.35
C ASP A 102 24.70 -8.70 -2.32
N GLY A 103 23.63 -9.37 -2.76
CA GLY A 103 22.68 -9.99 -1.86
C GLY A 103 21.91 -8.97 -1.01
N ALA A 104 21.32 -7.94 -1.64
CA ALA A 104 20.53 -6.92 -0.94
C ALA A 104 19.38 -7.55 -0.14
N THR A 105 19.36 -7.33 1.17
CA THR A 105 18.37 -7.95 2.10
C THR A 105 17.45 -6.94 2.78
N SER A 106 17.86 -5.67 2.86
CA SER A 106 17.07 -4.64 3.53
C SER A 106 17.23 -3.29 2.86
N VAL A 107 16.15 -2.51 2.89
CA VAL A 107 16.12 -1.11 2.51
C VAL A 107 15.32 -0.33 3.55
N TYR A 108 15.78 0.87 3.86
CA TYR A 108 15.10 1.81 4.76
C TYR A 108 15.31 3.22 4.24
N SER A 109 14.46 4.17 4.65
CA SER A 109 14.63 5.55 4.24
C SER A 109 14.15 6.54 5.32
N ILE A 110 14.95 7.58 5.49
CA ILE A 110 14.79 8.68 6.45
C ILE A 110 15.75 9.81 6.06
N ASP A 111 15.39 11.05 6.32
CA ASP A 111 16.32 12.20 6.35
C ASP A 111 17.43 11.95 7.40
N LEU A 112 18.58 11.46 6.95
CA LEU A 112 19.68 11.02 7.81
C LEU A 112 20.63 12.17 8.12
N ASP A 113 20.80 13.11 7.20
CA ASP A 113 21.75 14.22 7.33
C ASP A 113 21.12 15.56 7.76
N GLY A 114 19.79 15.63 7.78
CA GLY A 114 19.02 16.77 8.26
C GLY A 114 18.84 17.88 7.23
N ASP A 115 18.98 17.58 5.94
CA ASP A 115 18.74 18.54 4.86
C ASP A 115 17.27 18.65 4.43
N GLY A 116 16.44 17.74 4.91
CA GLY A 116 15.00 17.71 4.69
C GLY A 116 14.55 16.79 3.56
N ASP A 117 15.47 16.12 2.88
CA ASP A 117 15.19 15.10 1.88
C ASP A 117 15.41 13.70 2.48
N ASN A 118 14.61 12.71 2.08
CA ASN A 118 14.74 11.35 2.61
C ASN A 118 15.91 10.61 1.94
N ASP A 119 16.88 10.16 2.75
CA ASP A 119 17.97 9.30 2.28
C ASP A 119 17.55 7.83 2.19
N ILE A 120 18.32 7.01 1.47
CA ILE A 120 18.06 5.58 1.30
C ILE A 120 19.20 4.77 1.88
N LEU A 121 18.91 3.98 2.91
CA LEU A 121 19.86 3.05 3.52
C LEU A 121 19.61 1.63 3.00
N SER A 122 20.67 0.85 2.85
CA SER A 122 20.62 -0.55 2.46
C SER A 122 21.56 -1.43 3.26
N ALA A 123 21.18 -2.71 3.36
CA ALA A 123 22.04 -3.77 3.88
C ALA A 123 22.14 -4.90 2.87
N SER A 124 23.36 -5.36 2.62
CA SER A 124 23.69 -6.43 1.67
C SER A 124 24.46 -7.55 2.36
N TYR A 125 24.00 -8.77 2.13
CA TYR A 125 24.42 -9.95 2.87
C TYR A 125 25.71 -10.57 2.31
N GLU A 126 25.89 -10.59 0.99
CA GLU A 126 27.02 -11.31 0.38
C GLU A 126 28.33 -10.51 0.43
N ASP A 127 28.25 -9.17 0.52
CA ASP A 127 29.42 -8.29 0.63
C ASP A 127 29.62 -7.63 2.00
N ASP A 128 28.80 -8.01 3.00
CA ASP A 128 28.84 -7.50 4.38
C ASP A 128 28.74 -5.96 4.49
N LYS A 129 27.98 -5.30 3.60
CA LYS A 129 27.89 -3.82 3.59
C LYS A 129 26.58 -3.27 4.16
N ILE A 130 26.74 -2.11 4.79
CA ILE A 130 25.67 -1.14 5.04
C ILE A 130 26.04 0.13 4.26
N ALA A 131 25.11 0.65 3.47
CA ALA A 131 25.32 1.85 2.65
C ALA A 131 24.14 2.82 2.80
N TRP A 132 24.42 4.11 2.60
CA TRP A 132 23.45 5.19 2.39
C TRP A 132 23.95 6.09 1.27
#